data_AF-A0A2Z7BEV1-F1
#
_entry.id   AF-A0A2Z7BEV1-F1
#
_cell.length_a   1.000
_cell.length_b   1.000
_cell.length_c   1.000
_cell.angle_alpha   90.00
_cell.angle_beta   90.00
_cell.angle_gamma   90.00
#
_symmetry.space_group_name_H-M   'P 1'
#
loop_
_entity.id
_entity.type
_entity.pdbx_description
1 polymer ?
#
loop_
_entity_poly.entity_id
_entity_poly.type
_entity_poly.pdbx_seq_one_letter_code
_entity_poly.pdbx_strand_id
1 'polypeptide(L)'
;MPTHLSASFPKVSRWVVYLILSSNPPAKTYVGVTNNFRRRLKQHNGELKGGAKASRAGRPWICACLIRGFLNRSTGQSLFSYIAVGYPMIFACKVESKWKSFSRKVTWKRRSQSEEQPDDAKLYLLQRRKAALNQVIDSMDFSDLEIHWHLDFAPL
;
A
#
# COMPACT_ATOMS: atom_id res chain seq x y z
N MET A 1 39.85 -21.55 -21.69
CA MET A 1 38.91 -20.42 -21.94
C MET A 1 37.59 -20.76 -21.26
N PRO A 2 37.26 -20.22 -20.08
CA PRO A 2 35.98 -20.51 -19.46
C PRO A 2 34.88 -19.67 -20.13
N THR A 3 33.85 -20.35 -20.60
CA THR A 3 32.62 -19.79 -21.16
C THR A 3 31.84 -19.04 -20.07
N HIS A 4 31.65 -17.73 -20.25
CA HIS A 4 30.76 -16.92 -19.41
C HIS A 4 29.30 -17.37 -19.61
N LEU A 5 28.80 -18.20 -18.68
CA LEU A 5 27.36 -18.36 -18.48
C LEU A 5 26.82 -17.04 -17.92
N SER A 6 26.21 -16.20 -18.75
CA SER A 6 25.44 -15.05 -18.27
C SER A 6 24.18 -15.59 -17.58
N ALA A 7 24.25 -15.81 -16.27
CA ALA A 7 23.08 -16.10 -15.47
C ALA A 7 22.13 -14.89 -15.55
N SER A 8 21.10 -14.99 -16.38
CA SER A 8 20.04 -13.98 -16.41
C SER A 8 19.28 -14.08 -15.08
N PHE A 9 19.53 -13.15 -14.17
CA PHE A 9 18.76 -13.07 -12.94
C PHE A 9 17.28 -12.91 -13.31
N PRO A 10 16.37 -13.72 -12.75
CA PRO A 10 14.94 -13.60 -13.03
C PRO A 10 14.49 -12.17 -12.69
N LYS A 11 13.68 -11.59 -13.57
CA LYS A 11 13.14 -10.24 -13.40
C LYS A 11 12.33 -10.19 -12.08
N VAL A 12 12.97 -9.74 -11.00
CA VAL A 12 12.37 -9.73 -9.67
C VAL A 12 11.16 -8.81 -9.71
N SER A 13 9.95 -9.40 -9.71
CA SER A 13 8.72 -8.62 -9.65
C SER A 13 8.65 -8.02 -8.25
N ARG A 14 9.01 -6.75 -8.13
CA ARG A 14 8.93 -6.02 -6.86
C ARG A 14 7.47 -5.84 -6.49
N TRP A 15 7.09 -6.43 -5.37
CA TRP A 15 5.79 -6.22 -4.76
C TRP A 15 5.69 -4.79 -4.27
N VAL A 16 4.47 -4.25 -4.28
CA VAL A 16 4.16 -2.94 -3.70
C VAL A 16 2.98 -3.06 -2.76
N VAL A 17 3.05 -2.31 -1.67
CA VAL A 17 1.89 -2.00 -0.82
C VAL A 17 1.36 -0.65 -1.29
N TYR A 18 0.05 -0.50 -1.42
CA TYR A 18 -0.56 0.72 -1.92
C TYR A 18 -1.74 1.18 -1.06
N LEU A 19 -1.95 2.49 -1.03
CA LEU A 19 -3.15 3.15 -0.54
C LEU A 19 -3.83 3.84 -1.73
N ILE A 20 -5.12 3.58 -1.92
CA ILE A 20 -5.97 4.30 -2.87
C ILE A 20 -7.10 5.01 -2.12
N LEU A 21 -7.54 6.14 -2.68
CA LEU A 21 -8.62 6.99 -2.17
C LEU A 21 -9.76 7.03 -3.20
N SER A 22 -11.01 6.97 -2.73
CA SER A 22 -12.20 7.24 -3.55
C SER A 22 -12.31 8.73 -3.79
N SER A 23 -12.42 9.15 -5.04
CA SER A 23 -12.72 10.55 -5.38
C SER A 23 -14.17 10.92 -5.04
N ASN A 24 -15.06 9.93 -4.99
CA ASN A 24 -16.48 10.12 -4.66
C ASN A 24 -16.76 10.03 -3.16
N PRO A 25 -17.70 10.84 -2.63
CA PRO A 25 -18.19 10.67 -1.27
C PRO A 25 -19.02 9.38 -1.11
N PRO A 26 -19.10 8.82 0.12
CA PRO A 26 -18.33 9.23 1.29
C PRO A 26 -16.85 8.86 1.14
N ALA A 27 -15.97 9.58 1.85
CA ALA A 27 -14.53 9.35 1.79
C ALA A 27 -14.19 7.89 2.16
N LYS A 28 -13.53 7.19 1.23
CA LYS A 28 -13.13 5.78 1.39
C LYS A 28 -11.69 5.59 0.99
N THR A 29 -10.98 4.75 1.74
CA THR A 29 -9.61 4.34 1.40
C THR A 29 -9.49 2.83 1.38
N TYR A 30 -8.58 2.33 0.55
CA TYR A 30 -8.27 0.91 0.47
C TYR A 30 -6.76 0.69 0.49
N VAL A 31 -6.30 -0.27 1.30
CA VAL A 31 -4.91 -0.70 1.37
C VAL A 31 -4.81 -2.11 0.79
N GLY A 32 -3.87 -2.33 -0.12
CA GLY A 32 -3.64 -3.64 -0.72
C GLY A 32 -2.20 -3.88 -1.17
N VAL A 33 -1.97 -5.08 -1.71
CA VAL A 33 -0.68 -5.54 -2.21
C VAL A 33 -0.80 -6.07 -3.65
N THR A 34 0.18 -5.76 -4.48
CA THR A 34 0.26 -6.26 -5.87
C THR A 34 1.69 -6.20 -6.40
N ASN A 35 1.99 -6.97 -7.44
CA ASN A 35 3.22 -6.83 -8.22
C ASN A 35 3.03 -6.00 -9.50
N ASN A 36 1.81 -5.52 -9.77
CA ASN A 36 1.51 -4.66 -10.91
C ASN A 36 0.40 -3.66 -10.53
N PHE A 37 0.83 -2.51 -9.99
CA PHE A 37 -0.07 -1.47 -9.50
C PHE A 37 -0.97 -0.90 -10.60
N ARG A 38 -0.40 -0.58 -11.77
CA ARG A 38 -1.17 -0.01 -12.89
C ARG A 38 -2.32 -0.94 -13.29
N ARG A 39 -2.06 -2.25 -13.45
CA ARG A 39 -3.11 -3.23 -13.75
C ARG A 39 -4.13 -3.32 -12.62
N ARG A 40 -3.68 -3.34 -11.36
CA ARG A 40 -4.56 -3.46 -10.19
C ARG A 40 -5.48 -2.24 -10.00
N LEU A 41 -4.99 -1.03 -10.27
CA LEU A 41 -5.80 0.19 -10.21
C LEU A 41 -6.94 0.16 -11.24
N LYS A 42 -6.63 -0.25 -12.48
CA LYS A 42 -7.64 -0.48 -13.53
C LYS A 42 -8.69 -1.52 -13.12
N GLN A 43 -8.29 -2.59 -12.45
CA GLN A 43 -9.23 -3.58 -11.90
C GLN A 43 -10.13 -2.99 -10.81
N HIS A 44 -9.57 -2.18 -9.90
CA HIS A 44 -10.36 -1.48 -8.89
C HIS A 44 -11.38 -0.53 -9.53
N ASN A 45 -10.99 0.19 -10.59
CA ASN A 45 -11.85 1.10 -11.36
C ASN A 45 -12.82 0.40 -12.31
N GLY A 46 -12.66 -0.90 -12.54
CA GLY A 46 -13.56 -1.68 -13.39
C GLY A 46 -13.26 -1.62 -14.88
N GLU A 47 -12.16 -1.00 -15.28
CA GLU A 47 -11.62 -1.05 -16.63
C GLU A 47 -11.14 -2.46 -17.01
N LEU A 48 -10.75 -3.27 -16.01
CA LEU A 48 -10.31 -4.66 -16.18
C LEU A 48 -11.08 -5.61 -15.25
N LYS A 49 -11.24 -6.87 -15.69
CA LYS A 49 -11.79 -7.97 -14.87
C LYS A 49 -10.85 -8.32 -13.71
N GLY A 50 -11.41 -8.86 -12.62
CA GLY A 50 -10.65 -9.32 -11.44
C GLY A 50 -10.50 -8.31 -10.30
N GLY A 51 -11.28 -7.22 -10.30
CA GLY A 51 -11.35 -6.30 -9.16
C GLY A 51 -12.10 -6.88 -7.96
N ALA A 52 -11.73 -6.46 -6.75
CA ALA A 52 -12.43 -6.86 -5.53
C ALA A 52 -13.88 -6.33 -5.52
N LYS A 53 -14.85 -7.16 -5.12
CA LYS A 53 -16.28 -6.75 -5.04
C LYS A 53 -16.46 -5.49 -4.18
N ALA A 54 -15.74 -5.42 -3.05
CA ALA A 54 -15.77 -4.30 -2.13
C ALA A 54 -15.25 -2.97 -2.73
N SER A 55 -14.43 -3.00 -3.78
CA SER A 55 -13.92 -1.77 -4.40
C SER A 55 -14.87 -1.16 -5.42
N ARG A 56 -16.03 -1.77 -5.71
CA ARG A 56 -16.99 -1.20 -6.68
C ARG A 56 -17.61 0.11 -6.18
N ALA A 57 -17.91 0.19 -4.88
CA ALA A 57 -18.63 1.31 -4.27
C ALA A 57 -17.77 2.54 -3.94
N GLY A 58 -16.47 2.53 -4.27
CA GLY A 58 -15.56 3.67 -4.08
C GLY A 58 -14.87 4.11 -5.36
N ARG A 59 -15.41 3.72 -6.52
CA ARG A 59 -14.91 4.19 -7.81
C ARG A 59 -15.32 5.65 -8.04
N PRO A 60 -14.52 6.45 -8.75
CA PRO A 60 -13.17 6.13 -9.20
C PRO A 60 -12.17 6.20 -8.03
N TRP A 61 -11.16 5.33 -8.09
CA TRP A 61 -10.05 5.28 -7.16
C TRP A 61 -8.83 5.97 -7.76
N ILE A 62 -8.16 6.78 -6.95
CA ILE A 62 -6.88 7.42 -7.26
C ILE A 62 -5.79 6.92 -6.32
N CYS A 63 -4.54 6.98 -6.77
CA CYS A 63 -3.39 6.58 -5.99
C CYS A 63 -3.07 7.63 -4.92
N ALA A 64 -3.04 7.23 -3.65
CA ALA A 64 -2.67 8.12 -2.54
C ALA A 64 -1.24 7.86 -2.03
N CYS A 65 -0.83 6.59 -1.92
CA CYS A 65 0.51 6.22 -1.47
C CYS A 65 0.97 4.89 -2.10
N LEU A 66 2.26 4.80 -2.40
CA LEU A 66 2.95 3.59 -2.84
C LEU A 66 4.18 3.32 -1.99
N ILE A 67 4.29 2.09 -1.48
CA ILE A 67 5.48 1.59 -0.80
C ILE A 67 6.11 0.52 -1.69
N ARG A 68 7.37 0.73 -2.07
CA ARG A 68 8.14 -0.11 -2.99
C ARG A 68 9.34 -0.72 -2.26
N GLY A 69 10.01 -1.67 -2.91
CA GLY A 69 11.20 -2.34 -2.37
C GLY A 69 10.96 -3.78 -1.88
N PHE A 70 9.70 -4.22 -1.80
CA PHE A 70 9.38 -5.58 -1.38
C PHE A 70 9.78 -6.61 -2.45
N LEU A 71 10.67 -7.54 -2.09
CA LEU A 71 11.03 -8.65 -2.96
C LEU A 71 9.99 -9.78 -2.94
N ASN A 72 9.29 -9.95 -1.80
CA ASN A 72 8.34 -11.03 -1.60
C ASN A 72 6.99 -10.55 -1.06
N ARG A 73 5.91 -11.21 -1.48
CA ARG A 73 4.57 -10.97 -0.93
C ARG A 73 4.44 -11.51 0.49
N SER A 74 4.84 -12.75 0.70
CA SER A 74 4.73 -13.51 1.96
C SER A 74 5.89 -14.51 2.10
N THR A 75 6.10 -15.02 3.31
CA THR A 75 7.20 -15.92 3.68
C THR A 75 7.33 -17.16 2.80
N GLY A 76 6.21 -17.71 2.31
CA GLY A 76 6.19 -18.94 1.50
C GLY A 76 6.85 -18.82 0.10
N GLN A 77 7.19 -17.61 -0.35
CA GLN A 77 7.95 -17.38 -1.60
C GLN A 77 9.48 -17.32 -1.38
N SER A 78 9.94 -17.47 -0.14
CA SER A 78 11.23 -16.91 0.31
C SER A 78 12.24 -17.94 0.84
N LEU A 79 12.29 -19.17 0.30
CA LEU A 79 13.37 -20.08 0.71
C LEU A 79 14.72 -19.70 0.06
N PHE A 80 14.70 -19.23 -1.18
CA PHE A 80 15.94 -18.95 -1.94
C PHE A 80 16.57 -17.58 -1.61
N SER A 81 15.76 -16.59 -1.21
CA SER A 81 16.26 -15.22 -0.99
C SER A 81 16.87 -14.96 0.39
N TYR A 82 16.52 -15.74 1.42
CA TYR A 82 16.99 -15.50 2.79
C TYR A 82 18.49 -15.77 2.95
N ILE A 83 19.01 -16.78 2.26
CA ILE A 83 20.42 -17.20 2.35
C ILE A 83 21.35 -16.21 1.61
N ALA A 84 20.86 -15.51 0.59
CA ALA A 84 21.69 -14.68 -0.29
C ALA A 84 21.92 -13.23 0.20
N VAL A 85 21.07 -12.69 1.09
CA VAL A 85 21.07 -11.24 1.40
C VAL A 85 21.35 -10.89 2.86
N GLY A 86 21.42 -11.86 3.77
CA GLY A 86 21.89 -11.63 5.16
C GLY A 86 21.02 -10.74 6.07
N TYR A 87 19.88 -10.22 5.60
CA TYR A 87 19.00 -9.32 6.35
C TYR A 87 17.54 -9.79 6.41
N PRO A 88 16.80 -9.46 7.48
CA PRO A 88 15.39 -9.81 7.62
C PRO A 88 14.54 -9.09 6.56
N MET A 89 14.08 -9.85 5.57
CA MET A 89 13.24 -9.32 4.49
C MET A 89 11.83 -8.96 5.00
N ILE A 90 11.42 -7.71 4.82
CA ILE A 90 10.02 -7.32 5.08
C ILE A 90 9.12 -7.83 3.97
N PHE A 91 8.06 -8.54 4.36
CA PHE A 91 7.02 -9.01 3.45
C PHE A 91 5.91 -7.97 3.27
N ALA A 92 5.50 -7.74 2.01
CA ALA A 92 4.45 -6.79 1.69
C ALA A 92 3.13 -7.07 2.45
N CYS A 93 2.73 -8.34 2.59
CA CYS A 93 1.52 -8.72 3.35
C CYS A 93 1.60 -8.33 4.83
N LYS A 94 2.80 -8.32 5.43
CA LYS A 94 2.99 -7.99 6.84
C LYS A 94 2.79 -6.50 7.07
N VAL A 95 3.32 -5.67 6.17
CA VAL A 95 3.07 -4.21 6.15
C VAL A 95 1.59 -3.91 5.93
N GLU A 96 0.96 -4.53 4.93
CA GLU A 96 -0.48 -4.39 4.67
C GLU A 96 -1.33 -4.70 5.92
N SER A 97 -1.03 -5.82 6.58
CA SER A 97 -1.78 -6.30 7.75
C SER A 97 -1.62 -5.36 8.94
N LYS A 98 -0.39 -4.93 9.25
CA LYS A 98 -0.12 -3.97 10.32
C LYS A 98 -0.78 -2.62 10.03
N TRP A 99 -0.67 -2.10 8.80
CA TRP A 99 -1.28 -0.82 8.43
C TRP A 99 -2.80 -0.85 8.60
N LYS A 100 -3.45 -1.95 8.19
CA LYS A 100 -4.89 -2.18 8.44
C LYS A 100 -5.20 -2.25 9.93
N SER A 101 -4.36 -2.89 10.73
CA SER A 101 -4.54 -3.01 12.18
C SER A 101 -4.46 -1.65 12.89
N PHE A 102 -3.40 -0.87 12.65
CA PHE A 102 -3.25 0.46 13.23
C PHE A 102 -4.36 1.42 12.77
N SER A 103 -4.79 1.33 11.50
CA SER A 103 -5.91 2.14 10.99
C SER A 103 -7.22 1.91 11.78
N ARG A 104 -7.45 0.69 12.29
CA ARG A 104 -8.60 0.34 13.13
C ARG A 104 -8.43 0.71 14.61
N LYS A 105 -7.22 0.98 15.09
CA LYS A 105 -6.99 1.41 16.47
C LYS A 105 -7.16 2.93 16.61
N VAL A 106 -6.81 3.67 15.55
CA VAL A 106 -6.95 5.14 15.48
C VAL A 106 -8.42 5.60 15.46
N THR A 107 -9.42 4.70 15.33
CA THR A 107 -10.87 5.05 15.32
C THR A 107 -11.46 5.47 16.67
N TRP A 108 -10.70 5.53 17.76
CA TRP A 108 -11.24 5.91 19.07
C TRP A 108 -11.05 7.41 19.40
N LYS A 109 -11.95 8.26 18.88
CA LYS A 109 -12.49 9.45 19.55
C LYS A 109 -13.77 9.88 18.81
N ARG A 110 -14.93 9.70 19.44
CA ARG A 110 -16.24 10.10 18.91
C ARG A 110 -16.26 11.63 18.80
N ARG A 111 -16.43 12.18 17.59
CA ARG A 111 -16.70 13.61 17.38
C ARG A 111 -18.09 13.75 16.75
N SER A 112 -18.86 14.65 17.34
CA SER A 112 -20.25 14.97 17.06
C SER A 112 -20.48 15.37 15.60
N GLN A 113 -21.64 15.00 15.07
CA GLN A 113 -22.18 15.41 13.77
C GLN A 113 -21.96 16.91 13.55
N SER A 114 -21.01 17.23 12.69
CA SER A 114 -20.94 18.52 11.99
C SER A 114 -20.82 18.18 10.52
N GLU A 115 -21.46 18.96 9.66
CA GLU A 115 -21.44 18.80 8.21
C GLU A 115 -20.02 19.05 7.68
N GLU A 116 -19.14 18.07 7.81
CA GLU A 116 -17.78 18.13 7.26
C GLU A 116 -17.87 18.13 5.73
N GLN A 117 -17.27 19.14 5.10
CA GLN A 117 -17.18 19.21 3.65
C GLN A 117 -16.49 17.95 3.09
N PRO A 118 -16.86 17.46 1.90
CA PRO A 118 -16.34 16.20 1.37
C PRO A 118 -14.80 16.14 1.27
N ASP A 119 -14.15 17.28 1.04
CA ASP A 119 -12.69 17.35 0.93
C ASP A 119 -12.00 17.36 2.30
N ASP A 120 -12.60 17.94 3.33
CA ASP A 120 -12.13 17.84 4.72
C ASP A 120 -12.14 16.38 5.20
N ALA A 121 -13.22 15.66 4.88
CA ALA A 121 -13.34 14.24 5.22
C ALA A 121 -12.27 13.38 4.52
N LYS A 122 -11.92 13.69 3.26
CA LYS A 122 -10.84 13.00 2.53
C LYS A 122 -9.48 13.32 3.14
N LEU A 123 -9.20 14.59 3.41
CA LEU A 123 -7.93 15.04 3.99
C LEU A 123 -7.71 14.42 5.37
N TYR A 124 -8.72 14.46 6.23
CA TYR A 124 -8.69 13.82 7.54
C TYR A 124 -8.45 12.31 7.44
N LEU A 125 -9.13 11.63 6.51
CA LEU A 125 -8.93 10.21 6.29
C LEU A 125 -7.51 9.88 5.81
N LEU A 126 -6.93 10.69 4.93
CA LEU A 126 -5.54 10.56 4.49
C LEU A 126 -4.55 10.78 5.64
N GLN A 127 -4.74 11.83 6.44
CA GLN A 127 -3.90 12.11 7.62
C GLN A 127 -3.90 10.92 8.60
N ARG A 128 -5.06 10.32 8.85
CA ARG A 128 -5.17 9.11 9.68
C ARG A 128 -4.43 7.92 9.10
N ARG A 129 -4.49 7.73 7.78
CA ARG A 129 -3.75 6.65 7.11
C ARG A 129 -2.24 6.88 7.18
N LYS A 130 -1.78 8.13 7.07
CA LYS A 130 -0.37 8.51 7.26
C LYS A 130 0.10 8.23 8.68
N ALA A 131 -0.66 8.66 9.70
CA ALA A 131 -0.35 8.37 11.10
C ALA A 131 -0.30 6.85 11.40
N ALA A 132 -1.23 6.09 10.82
CA ALA A 132 -1.21 4.63 10.93
C ALA A 132 0.01 4.00 10.24
N LEU A 133 0.48 4.56 9.10
CA LEU A 133 1.69 4.09 8.43
C LEU A 133 2.94 4.41 9.25
N ASN A 134 3.04 5.60 9.84
CA ASN A 134 4.15 5.97 10.72
C ASN A 134 4.30 4.96 11.88
N GLN A 135 3.19 4.55 12.51
CA GLN A 135 3.23 3.48 13.53
C GLN A 135 3.71 2.13 13.00
N VAL A 136 3.51 1.82 11.70
CA VAL A 136 4.09 0.62 11.09
C VAL A 136 5.59 0.78 10.94
N ILE A 137 6.04 1.94 10.44
CA ILE A 137 7.45 2.31 10.26
C ILE A 137 8.18 2.24 11.60
N ASP A 138 7.62 2.81 12.67
CA ASP A 138 8.23 2.79 14.00
C ASP A 138 8.33 1.36 14.60
N SER A 139 7.57 0.41 14.04
CA SER A 139 7.49 -0.97 14.55
C SER A 139 8.29 -2.00 13.75
N MET A 140 9.03 -1.58 12.70
CA MET A 140 9.79 -2.45 11.79
C MET A 140 10.93 -1.68 11.10
N ASP A 141 11.93 -2.37 10.55
CA ASP A 141 13.01 -1.71 9.81
C ASP A 141 12.63 -1.41 8.34
N PHE A 142 12.30 -0.15 8.03
CA PHE A 142 11.91 0.29 6.68
C PHE A 142 13.08 0.83 5.83
N SER A 143 14.34 0.62 6.25
CA SER A 143 15.52 1.28 5.64
C SER A 143 15.64 1.06 4.12
N ASP A 144 15.19 -0.08 3.61
CA ASP A 144 15.25 -0.43 2.17
C ASP A 144 13.93 -0.16 1.40
N LEU A 145 12.95 0.49 2.03
CA LEU A 145 11.63 0.69 1.44
C LEU A 145 11.42 2.15 1.03
N GLU A 146 11.03 2.35 -0.22
CA GLU A 146 10.69 3.68 -0.73
C GLU A 146 9.19 3.96 -0.53
N ILE A 147 8.87 5.07 0.14
CA ILE A 147 7.50 5.51 0.39
C ILE A 147 7.20 6.76 -0.42
N HIS A 148 6.26 6.67 -1.36
CA HIS A 148 5.88 7.75 -2.26
C HIS A 148 4.42 8.14 -2.03
N TRP A 149 4.17 9.35 -1.51
CA TRP A 149 2.83 9.94 -1.41
C TRP A 149 2.52 10.74 -2.68
N HIS A 150 1.30 10.58 -3.21
CA HIS A 150 0.88 11.18 -4.49
C HIS A 150 -0.24 12.21 -4.33
N LEU A 151 -0.76 12.39 -3.12
CA LEU A 151 -1.75 13.40 -2.79
C LEU A 151 -1.13 14.31 -1.73
N ASP A 152 -1.10 15.61 -2.01
CA ASP A 152 -0.55 16.60 -1.10
C ASP A 152 -1.45 16.76 0.13
N PHE A 153 -0.82 16.91 1.29
CA PHE A 153 -1.46 17.10 2.59
C PHE A 153 -1.59 18.58 2.96
N ALA A 154 -1.26 19.50 2.05
CA ALA A 154 -1.29 20.92 2.32
C ALA A 154 -2.74 21.40 2.44
N PRO A 155 -3.12 22.08 3.55
CA PRO A 155 -4.28 22.94 3.52
C PRO A 155 -3.99 24.09 2.54
N LEU A 156 -5.00 24.51 1.76
CA LEU A 156 -4.98 25.81 1.09
C LEU A 156 -4.84 26.94 2.12
#